data_AF-A0AA43EVD0-F1
#
_entry.id   AF-A0AA43EVD0-F1
#
_cell.length_a   1.000
_cell.length_b   1.000
_cell.length_c   1.000
_cell.angle_alpha   90.00
_cell.angle_beta   90.00
_cell.angle_gamma   90.00
#
_symmetry.space_group_name_H-M   'P 1'
#
loop_
_entity.id
_entity.type
_entity.pdbx_description
1 polymer ?
#
loop_
_entity_poly.entity_id
_entity_poly.type
_entity_poly.pdbx_seq_one_letter_code
_entity_poly.pdbx_strand_id
1 'polypeptide(L)' 'MCQQYQAEKGFFAERQLVAVFRWPESAAIVWKQRVTKAKGEFVAELVLVHQNGRYLYDHAMML' A
#
# COMPACT_ATOMS: atom_id res chain seq x y z
N MET A 1 -11.09 -0.11 -11.81
CA MET A 1 -11.08 0.08 -10.35
C MET A 1 -10.55 1.44 -9.86
N CYS A 2 -9.87 2.26 -10.66
CA CYS A 2 -9.28 3.52 -10.15
C CYS A 2 -10.13 4.79 -10.36
N GLN A 3 -10.95 4.88 -11.41
CA GLN A 3 -11.68 6.12 -11.72
C GLN A 3 -12.76 6.46 -10.69
N GLN A 4 -13.58 5.47 -10.32
CA GLN A 4 -14.64 5.67 -9.34
C GLN A 4 -14.09 5.91 -7.93
N TYR A 5 -13.04 5.18 -7.54
CA TYR A 5 -12.35 5.40 -6.26
C TYR A 5 -11.70 6.79 -6.17
N GLN A 6 -11.10 7.28 -7.25
CA GLN A 6 -10.53 8.64 -7.30
C GLN A 6 -11.62 9.72 -7.36
N ALA A 7 -12.75 9.44 -8.01
CA ALA A 7 -13.89 10.34 -8.02
C ALA A 7 -14.46 10.52 -6.61
N GLU A 8 -14.64 9.42 -5.88
CA GLU A 8 -15.26 9.37 -4.54
C GLU A 8 -14.30 9.75 -3.41
N LYS A 9 -13.09 9.18 -3.36
CA LYS A 9 -12.12 9.35 -2.25
C LYS A 9 -11.00 10.35 -2.53
N GLY A 10 -10.81 10.75 -3.79
CA GLY A 10 -9.77 11.69 -4.21
C GLY A 10 -8.48 11.00 -4.66
N PHE A 11 -7.42 11.79 -4.80
CA PHE A 11 -6.11 11.33 -5.25
C PHE A 11 -5.24 10.90 -4.06
N PHE A 12 -4.30 10.00 -4.30
CA PHE A 12 -3.29 9.63 -3.30
C PHE A 12 -2.40 10.83 -2.98
N ALA A 13 -2.25 11.12 -1.70
CA ALA A 13 -1.40 12.17 -1.18
C ALA A 13 -0.24 11.56 -0.37
N GLU A 14 0.17 12.23 0.70
CA GLU A 14 1.26 11.82 1.59
C GLU A 14 1.13 10.37 2.07
N ARG A 15 2.31 9.73 2.20
CA ARG A 15 2.47 8.40 2.77
C ARG A 15 3.33 8.51 4.01
N GLN A 16 2.90 7.88 5.10
CA GLN A 16 3.70 7.76 6.31
C GLN A 16 3.99 6.29 6.57
N LEU A 17 5.26 5.89 6.45
CA LEU A 17 5.68 4.53 6.75
C LEU A 17 5.34 4.20 8.22
N VAL A 18 4.70 3.05 8.43
CA VAL A 18 4.38 2.55 9.77
C VAL A 18 5.37 1.45 10.15
N ALA A 19 5.53 0.45 9.28
CA ALA A 19 6.38 -0.69 9.55
C ALA A 19 6.81 -1.40 8.27
N VAL A 20 7.91 -2.15 8.38
CA VAL A 20 8.32 -3.15 7.42
C VAL A 20 8.52 -4.46 8.18
N PHE A 21 7.75 -5.48 7.82
CA PHE A 21 7.89 -6.84 8.34
C PHE A 21 8.62 -7.67 7.28
N ARG A 22 9.68 -8.38 7.68
CA ARG A 22 10.52 -9.15 6.76
C ARG A 22 10.61 -10.61 7.19
N TRP A 23 10.45 -11.49 6.23
CA TRP A 23 10.72 -12.92 6.29
C TRP A 23 11.83 -13.29 5.28
N PRO A 24 12.33 -14.54 5.27
CA PRO A 24 13.40 -14.95 4.35
C PRO A 24 13.07 -14.68 2.87
N GLU A 25 11.85 -15.06 2.45
CA GLU A 25 11.42 -14.97 1.04
C GLU A 25 10.31 -13.93 0.81
N SER A 26 10.01 -13.07 1.77
CA SER A 26 8.96 -12.06 1.61
C SER A 26 9.12 -10.86 2.54
N ALA A 27 8.44 -9.76 2.20
CA ALA A 27 8.34 -8.59 3.06
C ALA A 27 6.97 -7.93 2.91
N ALA A 28 6.37 -7.52 4.03
CA ALA A 28 5.18 -6.68 4.06
C ALA A 28 5.57 -5.25 4.44
N ILE A 29 5.16 -4.28 3.64
CA ILE A 29 5.36 -2.86 3.88
C ILE A 29 4.00 -2.26 4.20
N VAL A 30 3.89 -1.64 5.38
CA VAL A 30 2.65 -1.03 5.86
C VAL A 30 2.86 0.46 6.03
N TRP A 31 1.97 1.27 5.44
CA TRP A 31 2.00 2.72 5.56
C TRP A 31 0.60 3.29 5.73
N LYS A 32 0.52 4.48 6.34
CA LYS A 32 -0.68 5.30 6.30
C LYS A 32 -0.72 6.04 4.97
N GLN A 33 -1.85 5.94 4.27
CA GLN A 33 -2.10 6.63 3.01
C GLN A 33 -3.15 7.72 3.23
N ARG A 34 -2.77 8.97 2.97
CA ARG A 34 -3.75 10.07 2.86
C ARG A 34 -4.33 10.13 1.47
N VAL A 35 -5.59 10.52 1.38
CA VAL A 35 -6.28 10.80 0.11
C VAL A 35 -6.93 12.16 0.17
N THR A 36 -7.00 12.87 -0.96
CA THR A 36 -7.32 14.30 -0.96
C THR A 36 -8.77 14.64 -0.58
N LYS A 37 -9.74 13.74 -0.79
CA LYS A 37 -11.17 14.06 -0.53
C LYS A 37 -11.76 13.33 0.67
N ALA A 38 -11.18 12.23 1.13
CA ALA A 38 -11.68 11.52 2.31
C ALA A 38 -11.15 12.15 3.60
N LYS A 39 -12.03 12.31 4.60
CA LYS A 39 -11.64 12.69 5.95
C LYS A 39 -11.09 11.46 6.69
N GLY A 40 -9.77 11.29 6.71
CA GLY A 40 -9.09 10.22 7.44
C GLY A 40 -7.81 9.73 6.79
N GLU A 41 -7.13 8.81 7.46
CA GLU A 41 -5.97 8.08 6.94
C GLU A 41 -6.39 6.64 6.64
N PHE A 42 -6.03 6.13 5.46
CA PHE A 42 -6.19 4.72 5.13
C PHE A 42 -4.94 3.95 5.54
N VAL A 43 -5.08 2.66 5.82
CA VAL A 43 -3.91 1.80 6.02
C VAL A 43 -3.67 1.04 4.73
N ALA A 44 -2.49 1.22 4.14
CA ALA A 44 -2.10 0.53 2.94
C ALA A 44 -1.02 -0.50 3.25
N GLU A 45 -1.12 -1.65 2.58
CA GLU A 45 -0.23 -2.79 2.71
C GLU A 45 0.26 -3.19 1.31
N LEU A 46 1.55 -3.53 1.25
CA LEU A 46 2.20 -4.10 0.08
C LEU A 46 2.97 -5.34 0.51
N VAL A 47 2.67 -6.47 -0.10
CA VAL A 47 3.42 -7.70 0.10
C VAL A 47 4.32 -7.96 -1.11
N LEU A 48 5.61 -8.12 -0.82
CA LEU A 48 6.64 -8.49 -1.76
C LEU A 48 7.06 -9.95 -1.50
N VAL A 49 7.28 -10.69 -2.57
CA VAL A 49 7.88 -12.03 -2.52
C VAL A 49 9.21 -12.02 -3.25
N HIS A 50 10.20 -12.72 -2.71
CA HIS A 50 11.49 -12.88 -3.34
C HIS A 50 11.51 -14.24 -4.07
N GLN A 51 11.66 -14.21 -5.39
CA GLN A 51 11.71 -15.42 -6.21
C GLN A 51 12.79 -15.26 -7.28
N ASN A 52 13.63 -16.28 -7.44
CA ASN A 52 14.70 -16.31 -8.45
C ASN A 52 15.62 -15.06 -8.42
N GLY A 53 15.94 -14.57 -7.22
CA GLY A 53 16.79 -13.39 -7.03
C GLY A 53 16.11 -12.05 -7.32
N ARG A 54 14.78 -12.02 -7.44
CA ARG A 54 14.00 -10.80 -7.74
C ARG A 54 12.88 -10.62 -6.72
N TYR A 55 12.61 -9.37 -6.36
CA TYR A 55 11.40 -9.03 -5.61
C TYR A 55 10.24 -8.81 -6.57
N LEU A 56 9.15 -9.52 -6.36
CA LEU A 56 7.90 -9.44 -7.11
C LEU A 56 6.79 -8.91 -6.20
N TYR A 57 5.84 -8.18 -6.77
CA TYR A 57 4.62 -7.79 -6.08
C TYR A 57 3.69 -9.00 -5.99
N ASP A 58 3.36 -9.42 -4.78
CA ASP A 58 2.35 -10.45 -4.57
C ASP A 58 0.96 -9.80 -4.62
N HIS A 59 0.71 -8.87 -3.69
CA HIS A 59 -0.50 -8.05 -3.70
C HIS A 59 -0.30 -6.70 -2.99
N ALA A 60 -1.25 -5.80 -3.21
CA ALA A 60 -1.36 -4.54 -2.49
C ALA A 60 -2.82 -4.31 -2.10
N MET A 61 -3.05 -3.91 -0.86
CA MET A 61 -4.39 -3.62 -0.33
C MET A 61 -4.42 -2.27 0.38
N MET A 62 -5.61 -1.68 0.44
CA MET A 62 -5.87 -0.44 1.17
C MET A 62 -7.16 -0.61 1.97
N LEU A 63 -7.03 -0.50 3.28
CA LEU A 63 -8.09 -0.63 4.30
C LEU A 63 -8.61 0.76 4.68
#